data_AF-A0A556MI34-F1
#
_entry.id   AF-A0A556MI34-F1
#
_cell.length_a   1.000
_cell.length_b   1.000
_cell.length_c   1.000
_cell.angle_alpha   90.00
_cell.angle_beta   90.00
_cell.angle_gamma   90.00
#
_symmetry.space_group_name_H-M   'P 1'
#
loop_
_entity.id
_entity.type
_entity.pdbx_description
1 polymer ?
#
loop_
_entity_poly.entity_id
_entity_poly.type
_entity_poly.pdbx_seq_one_letter_code
_entity_poly.pdbx_strand_id
1 'polypeptide(L)'
;MGLFDFFKKKITETPEDVQRNELPRLNKNAYVLAALESRLVEMGYRVERHTQYLSIIVNNDLEIGVMVVENPDSHPSIMHLMVSASHAIYFPDGIIESIVGAGLSIEDQTNTALNNYITSTFVTIIDSFTDSHDPDLDFMAMINGEYMLFHPKLGDLLIQGEWSEQPQTELIFDLLKDKIPSRLSNNKINWLKVYISKRADGEIIGECLFNNVPWELGEKEIFNYAKSWEMPGEFKGMKQFILFRRCDAYDKVNNISS
;
A
#
# COMPACT_ATOMS: atom_id res chain seq x y z
N MET A 1 -10.09 5.38 -18.76
CA MET A 1 -8.63 5.58 -18.66
C MET A 1 -8.12 4.56 -17.68
N GLY A 2 -7.20 3.70 -18.09
CA GLY A 2 -6.62 2.68 -17.23
C GLY A 2 -5.64 3.28 -16.24
N LEU A 3 -5.42 2.63 -15.10
CA LEU A 3 -4.51 3.05 -14.03
C LEU A 3 -3.11 3.41 -14.54
N PHE A 4 -2.60 2.68 -15.55
CA PHE A 4 -1.29 2.90 -16.15
C PHE A 4 -1.22 4.07 -17.14
N ASP A 5 -2.37 4.66 -17.52
CA ASP A 5 -2.39 5.86 -18.34
C ASP A 5 -1.70 7.04 -17.63
N PHE A 6 -1.69 7.05 -16.30
CA PHE A 6 -0.97 8.05 -15.48
C PHE A 6 0.57 7.91 -15.57
N PHE A 7 1.09 6.75 -15.96
CA PHE A 7 2.53 6.44 -16.03
C PHE A 7 3.09 6.42 -17.46
N LYS A 8 2.29 6.86 -18.44
CA LYS A 8 2.73 6.96 -19.84
C LYS A 8 3.84 8.00 -20.01
N LYS A 9 4.93 7.60 -20.66
CA LYS A 9 6.06 8.46 -21.01
C LYS A 9 5.62 9.52 -22.03
N LYS A 10 5.57 10.81 -21.66
CA LYS A 10 5.48 11.90 -22.64
C LYS A 10 6.88 12.20 -23.19
N ILE A 11 7.14 11.80 -24.42
CA ILE A 11 8.33 12.23 -25.16
C ILE A 11 7.90 13.40 -26.05
N THR A 12 8.05 14.63 -25.56
CA THR A 12 8.24 15.85 -26.37
C THR A 12 8.41 17.04 -25.44
N GLU A 13 9.65 17.39 -25.10
CA GLU A 13 9.99 18.76 -24.69
C GLU A 13 11.28 19.19 -25.39
N THR A 14 11.21 20.37 -25.99
CA THR A 14 12.25 21.02 -26.81
C THR A 14 13.35 21.66 -25.94
N PRO A 15 14.54 21.94 -26.49
CA PRO A 15 15.75 22.25 -25.71
C PRO A 15 15.78 23.58 -24.94
N GLU A 16 14.71 24.38 -24.92
CA GLU A 16 14.78 25.79 -24.44
C GLU A 16 14.35 26.01 -22.98
N ASP A 17 13.79 25.02 -22.28
CA ASP A 17 13.25 25.22 -20.92
C ASP A 17 14.26 24.99 -19.76
N VAL A 18 15.56 24.79 -20.06
CA VAL A 18 16.57 24.45 -19.03
C VAL A 18 17.24 25.70 -18.46
N GLN A 19 16.52 26.54 -17.71
CA GLN A 19 17.13 27.45 -16.71
C GLN A 19 16.22 27.69 -15.50
N ARG A 20 16.21 26.71 -14.57
CA ARG A 20 16.07 26.89 -13.10
C ARG A 20 16.37 25.54 -12.43
N ASN A 21 16.92 25.55 -11.22
CA ASN A 21 17.44 24.41 -10.45
C ASN A 21 16.37 23.40 -9.99
N GLU A 22 15.58 22.84 -10.90
CA GLU A 22 14.60 21.80 -10.63
C GLU A 22 14.95 20.56 -11.45
N LEU A 23 15.31 19.47 -10.76
CA LEU A 23 15.37 18.15 -11.40
C LEU A 23 13.98 17.87 -12.02
N PRO A 24 13.87 17.66 -13.34
CA PRO A 24 12.58 17.44 -14.00
C PRO A 24 11.83 16.30 -13.31
N ARG A 25 10.50 16.42 -13.12
CA ARG A 25 9.67 15.41 -12.43
C ARG A 25 9.88 13.97 -12.94
N LEU A 26 10.08 13.81 -14.25
CA LEU A 26 10.38 12.51 -14.88
C LEU A 26 11.68 11.89 -14.33
N ASN A 27 12.67 12.71 -13.99
CA ASN A 27 13.93 12.30 -13.39
C ASN A 27 13.73 11.77 -11.96
N LYS A 28 12.91 12.45 -11.13
CA LYS A 28 12.60 11.99 -9.77
C LYS A 28 11.86 10.64 -9.77
N ASN A 29 10.84 10.48 -10.61
CA ASN A 29 10.13 9.20 -10.71
C ASN A 29 11.05 8.05 -11.15
N ALA A 30 11.90 8.31 -12.16
CA ALA A 30 12.86 7.32 -12.65
C ALA A 30 13.91 6.96 -11.59
N TYR A 31 14.38 7.94 -10.82
CA TYR A 31 15.29 7.75 -9.69
C TYR A 31 14.67 6.85 -8.63
N VAL A 32 13.45 7.16 -8.16
CA VAL A 32 12.76 6.35 -7.15
C VAL A 32 12.51 4.93 -7.66
N LEU A 33 12.10 4.76 -8.91
CA LEU A 33 11.86 3.44 -9.50
C LEU A 33 13.16 2.63 -9.61
N ALA A 34 14.30 3.26 -9.93
CA ALA A 34 15.60 2.62 -9.93
C ALA A 34 16.07 2.21 -8.53
N ALA A 35 15.86 3.06 -7.53
CA ALA A 35 16.14 2.71 -6.15
C ALA A 35 15.28 1.52 -5.68
N LEU A 36 14.00 1.47 -6.07
CA LEU A 36 13.14 0.33 -5.79
C LEU A 36 13.62 -0.95 -6.48
N GLU A 37 13.93 -0.88 -7.78
CA GLU A 37 14.50 -2.01 -8.54
C GLU A 37 15.73 -2.60 -7.85
N SER A 38 16.74 -1.75 -7.54
CA SER A 38 17.97 -2.21 -6.90
C SER A 38 17.70 -2.93 -5.58
N ARG A 39 16.83 -2.37 -4.72
CA ARG A 39 16.48 -2.97 -3.43
C ARG A 39 15.79 -4.32 -3.60
N LEU A 40 14.85 -4.44 -4.55
CA LEU A 40 14.15 -5.69 -4.79
C LEU A 40 15.10 -6.77 -5.35
N VAL A 41 16.05 -6.39 -6.21
CA VAL A 41 17.10 -7.30 -6.69
C VAL A 41 18.01 -7.75 -5.54
N GLU A 42 18.41 -6.83 -4.65
CA GLU A 42 19.20 -7.14 -3.45
C GLU A 42 18.47 -8.09 -2.49
N MET A 43 17.15 -7.98 -2.39
CA MET A 43 16.29 -8.90 -1.63
C MET A 43 16.10 -10.27 -2.34
N GLY A 44 16.64 -10.45 -3.54
CA GLY A 44 16.63 -11.71 -4.28
C GLY A 44 15.46 -11.89 -5.25
N TYR A 45 14.68 -10.85 -5.52
CA TYR A 45 13.60 -10.92 -6.51
C TYR A 45 14.11 -10.77 -7.94
N ARG A 46 13.43 -11.44 -8.88
CA ARG A 46 13.64 -11.17 -10.31
C ARG A 46 12.88 -9.90 -10.68
N VAL A 47 13.58 -8.91 -11.19
CA VAL A 47 13.00 -7.61 -11.57
C VAL A 47 13.37 -7.29 -13.01
N GLU A 48 12.37 -6.90 -13.80
CA GLU A 48 12.53 -6.46 -15.19
C GLU A 48 11.87 -5.09 -15.38
N ARG A 49 12.41 -4.25 -16.25
CA ARG A 49 11.79 -2.97 -16.61
C ARG A 49 10.68 -3.19 -17.62
N HIS A 50 9.53 -2.55 -17.41
CA HIS A 50 8.51 -2.54 -18.46
C HIS A 50 9.00 -1.72 -19.66
N THR A 51 8.77 -2.23 -20.87
CA THR A 51 9.26 -1.63 -22.12
C THR A 51 8.52 -0.36 -22.56
N GLN A 52 7.41 0.00 -21.90
CA GLN A 52 6.47 1.04 -22.35
C GLN A 52 6.10 2.01 -21.23
N TYR A 53 5.98 1.50 -20.00
CA TYR A 53 5.60 2.29 -18.84
C TYR A 53 6.79 2.51 -17.90
N LEU A 54 6.72 3.56 -17.09
CA LEU A 54 7.68 3.78 -15.99
C LEU A 54 7.32 2.86 -14.81
N SER A 55 7.52 1.56 -15.02
CA SER A 55 7.23 0.49 -14.06
C SER A 55 8.28 -0.62 -14.15
N ILE A 56 8.28 -1.47 -13.12
CA ILE A 56 9.04 -2.72 -13.05
C ILE A 56 8.07 -3.90 -12.97
N ILE A 57 8.50 -5.07 -13.42
CA ILE A 57 7.81 -6.34 -13.31
C ILE A 57 8.62 -7.22 -12.37
N VAL A 58 8.02 -7.63 -11.26
CA VAL A 58 8.61 -8.47 -10.22
C VAL A 58 8.09 -9.89 -10.39
N ASN A 59 8.99 -10.88 -10.38
CA ASN A 59 8.67 -12.31 -10.51
C ASN A 59 7.80 -12.69 -11.74
N ASN A 60 7.83 -11.86 -12.79
CA ASN A 60 7.11 -11.97 -14.06
C ASN A 60 5.62 -11.60 -14.06
N ASP A 61 5.00 -11.32 -12.90
CA ASP A 61 3.55 -11.21 -12.79
C ASP A 61 3.05 -10.00 -11.98
N LEU A 62 3.89 -9.42 -11.12
CA LEU A 62 3.56 -8.21 -10.35
C LEU A 62 4.20 -6.98 -10.99
N GLU A 63 3.40 -6.15 -11.64
CA GLU A 63 3.85 -4.85 -12.15
C GLU A 63 3.76 -3.78 -11.05
N ILE A 64 4.85 -3.02 -10.86
CA ILE A 64 4.94 -1.93 -9.88
C ILE A 64 5.35 -0.62 -10.56
N GLY A 65 4.49 0.39 -10.47
CA GLY A 65 4.76 1.76 -10.91
C GLY A 65 4.89 2.71 -9.72
N VAL A 66 5.71 3.76 -9.86
CA VAL A 66 5.90 4.77 -8.81
C VAL A 66 5.80 6.18 -9.38
N MET A 67 5.20 7.09 -8.62
CA MET A 67 5.03 8.49 -8.99
C MET A 67 5.24 9.38 -7.78
N VAL A 68 6.17 10.33 -7.87
CA VAL A 68 6.29 11.43 -6.91
C VAL A 68 5.11 12.39 -7.15
N VAL A 69 4.35 12.63 -6.09
CA VAL A 69 3.26 13.61 -6.05
C VAL A 69 3.85 14.93 -5.59
N GLU A 70 3.70 15.96 -6.42
CA GLU A 70 4.07 17.31 -6.02
C GLU A 70 2.91 17.94 -5.26
N ASN A 71 3.18 18.27 -4.00
CA ASN A 71 2.27 19.03 -3.17
C ASN A 71 3.00 20.31 -2.72
N PRO A 72 2.62 21.48 -3.25
CA PRO A 72 3.25 22.76 -2.90
C PRO A 72 3.20 23.09 -1.41
N ASP A 73 2.22 22.54 -0.68
CA ASP A 73 2.01 22.80 0.74
C ASP A 73 2.76 21.81 1.64
N SER A 74 3.42 20.78 1.06
CA SER A 74 4.23 19.83 1.81
C SER A 74 5.55 20.46 2.28
N HIS A 75 5.97 20.11 3.49
CA HIS A 75 7.28 20.52 4.00
C HIS A 75 8.41 20.00 3.08
N PRO A 76 9.48 20.79 2.78
CA PRO A 76 10.53 20.39 1.84
C PRO A 76 11.26 19.09 2.18
N SER A 77 11.25 18.71 3.46
CA SER A 77 11.83 17.44 3.93
C SER A 77 10.95 16.22 3.69
N ILE A 78 9.81 16.37 3.01
CA ILE A 78 8.82 15.32 2.80
C ILE A 78 8.68 15.05 1.29
N MET A 79 8.82 13.78 0.92
CA MET A 79 8.42 13.26 -0.39
C MET A 79 7.14 12.47 -0.25
N HIS A 80 6.15 12.82 -1.06
CA HIS A 80 4.93 12.02 -1.24
C HIS A 80 5.06 11.14 -2.48
N LEU A 81 4.95 9.84 -2.28
CA LEU A 81 5.01 8.82 -3.31
C LEU A 81 3.65 8.13 -3.44
N MET A 82 3.14 8.05 -4.68
CA MET A 82 2.12 7.08 -5.03
C MET A 82 2.78 5.86 -5.65
N VAL A 83 2.45 4.69 -5.11
CA VAL A 83 2.90 3.39 -5.64
C VAL A 83 1.68 2.62 -6.13
N SER A 84 1.80 1.99 -7.29
CA SER A 84 0.78 1.13 -7.86
C SER A 84 1.35 -0.25 -8.05
N ALA A 85 0.71 -1.28 -7.48
CA ALA A 85 1.09 -2.67 -7.67
C ALA A 85 -0.07 -3.44 -8.32
N SER A 86 0.09 -4.01 -9.51
CA SER A 86 -0.96 -4.72 -10.23
C SER A 86 -0.57 -6.15 -10.60
N HIS A 87 -1.53 -7.06 -10.48
CA HIS A 87 -1.39 -8.45 -10.91
C HIS A 87 -2.55 -8.80 -11.82
N ALA A 88 -2.25 -9.30 -13.03
CA ALA A 88 -3.23 -9.47 -14.11
C ALA A 88 -4.46 -10.31 -13.73
N ILE A 89 -4.30 -11.27 -12.81
CA ILE A 89 -5.37 -12.19 -12.41
C ILE A 89 -6.09 -11.75 -11.14
N TYR A 90 -5.37 -11.17 -10.17
CA TYR A 90 -5.87 -11.03 -8.80
C TYR A 90 -6.35 -9.62 -8.48
N PHE A 91 -5.66 -8.62 -9.01
CA PHE A 91 -5.98 -7.20 -8.83
C PHE A 91 -5.53 -6.44 -10.09
N PRO A 92 -6.22 -6.63 -11.22
CA PRO A 92 -5.83 -6.02 -12.50
C PRO A 92 -5.90 -4.48 -12.47
N ASP A 93 -6.78 -3.93 -11.63
CA ASP A 93 -6.91 -2.48 -11.42
C ASP A 93 -5.88 -1.92 -10.43
N GLY A 94 -5.00 -2.77 -9.90
CA GLY A 94 -3.91 -2.39 -9.02
C GLY A 94 -4.30 -2.10 -7.57
N ILE A 95 -3.34 -2.26 -6.67
CA ILE A 95 -3.34 -1.76 -5.30
C ILE A 95 -2.60 -0.43 -5.34
N ILE A 96 -3.28 0.65 -4.95
CA ILE A 96 -2.71 2.00 -4.95
C ILE A 96 -2.32 2.36 -3.53
N GLU A 97 -1.06 2.72 -3.31
CA GLU A 97 -0.56 3.13 -2.01
C GLU A 97 -0.06 4.57 -2.02
N SER A 98 -0.38 5.27 -0.94
CA SER A 98 0.12 6.61 -0.64
C SER A 98 1.17 6.48 0.45
N ILE A 99 2.42 6.80 0.12
CA ILE A 99 3.57 6.60 1.00
C ILE A 99 4.30 7.93 1.17
N VAL A 100 4.74 8.19 2.39
CA VAL A 100 5.50 9.39 2.73
C VAL A 100 6.91 8.98 3.16
N GLY A 101 7.91 9.66 2.61
CA GLY A 101 9.30 9.57 3.04
C GLY A 101 9.77 10.90 3.59
N ALA A 102 10.45 10.87 4.73
CA ALA A 102 11.06 12.05 5.34
C ALA A 102 12.58 12.01 5.14
N GLY A 103 13.20 13.17 4.95
CA GLY A 103 14.65 13.27 4.77
C GLY A 103 15.12 14.66 4.39
N LEU A 104 16.40 14.93 4.61
CA LEU A 104 17.03 16.21 4.27
C LEU A 104 17.53 16.25 2.82
N SER A 105 17.67 15.09 2.18
CA SER A 105 18.02 14.92 0.78
C SER A 105 16.97 14.09 0.04
N ILE A 106 16.98 14.15 -1.30
CA ILE A 106 16.13 13.29 -2.13
C ILE A 106 16.42 11.80 -1.91
N GLU A 107 17.68 11.46 -1.62
CA GLU A 107 18.11 10.10 -1.32
C GLU A 107 17.50 9.63 0.02
N ASP A 108 17.59 10.43 1.08
CA ASP A 108 17.00 10.10 2.39
C ASP A 108 15.47 9.95 2.30
N GLN A 109 14.82 10.87 1.60
CA GLN A 109 13.38 10.85 1.38
C GLN A 109 12.97 9.59 0.61
N THR A 110 13.68 9.27 -0.47
CA THR A 110 13.46 8.06 -1.27
C THR A 110 13.67 6.82 -0.42
N ASN A 111 14.76 6.78 0.35
CA ASN A 111 15.11 5.63 1.16
C ASN A 111 14.07 5.34 2.24
N THR A 112 13.57 6.39 2.90
CA THR A 112 12.52 6.29 3.91
C THR A 112 11.18 5.89 3.29
N ALA A 113 10.79 6.53 2.17
CA ALA A 113 9.55 6.18 1.47
C ALA A 113 9.57 4.71 1.00
N LEU A 114 10.65 4.26 0.37
CA LEU A 114 10.76 2.90 -0.13
C LEU A 114 10.85 1.88 1.00
N ASN A 115 11.51 2.19 2.12
CA ASN A 115 11.46 1.32 3.31
C ASN A 115 10.01 1.15 3.78
N ASN A 116 9.28 2.25 3.96
CA ASN A 116 7.88 2.21 4.39
C ASN A 116 7.02 1.38 3.44
N TYR A 117 7.18 1.55 2.12
CA TYR A 117 6.44 0.74 1.14
C TYR A 117 6.81 -0.73 1.20
N ILE A 118 8.11 -1.04 1.25
CA ILE A 118 8.62 -2.41 1.20
C ILE A 118 8.12 -3.21 2.40
N THR A 119 8.32 -2.67 3.61
CA THR A 119 8.00 -3.39 4.85
C THR A 119 6.50 -3.48 5.11
N SER A 120 5.73 -2.41 4.83
CA SER A 120 4.31 -2.41 5.14
C SER A 120 3.42 -3.05 4.08
N THR A 121 3.78 -2.96 2.79
CA THR A 121 2.87 -3.30 1.69
C THR A 121 3.45 -4.37 0.77
N PHE A 122 4.64 -4.16 0.23
CA PHE A 122 5.20 -5.04 -0.81
C PHE A 122 5.40 -6.47 -0.30
N VAL A 123 6.02 -6.63 0.87
CA VAL A 123 6.24 -7.96 1.45
C VAL A 123 4.92 -8.69 1.69
N THR A 124 3.90 -7.99 2.18
CA THR A 124 2.54 -8.55 2.37
C THR A 124 1.89 -8.97 1.06
N ILE A 125 2.07 -8.20 -0.03
CA ILE A 125 1.60 -8.59 -1.36
C ILE A 125 2.32 -9.85 -1.84
N ILE A 126 3.64 -9.91 -1.76
CA ILE A 126 4.41 -11.08 -2.19
C ILE A 126 4.03 -12.32 -1.37
N ASP A 127 3.95 -12.17 -0.06
CA ASP A 127 3.58 -13.27 0.84
C ASP A 127 2.16 -13.79 0.52
N SER A 128 1.26 -12.94 0.03
CA SER A 128 -0.09 -13.34 -0.38
C SER A 128 -0.18 -14.29 -1.57
N PHE A 129 0.90 -14.42 -2.35
CA PHE A 129 0.98 -15.41 -3.41
C PHE A 129 1.41 -16.79 -2.91
N THR A 130 1.80 -16.89 -1.64
CA THR A 130 2.15 -18.15 -1.01
C THR A 130 0.98 -18.69 -0.18
N ASP A 131 1.08 -19.95 0.23
CA ASP A 131 0.14 -20.61 1.13
C ASP A 131 0.53 -20.46 2.61
N SER A 132 1.46 -19.55 2.95
CA SER A 132 1.73 -19.22 4.34
C SER A 132 0.51 -18.54 4.96
N HIS A 133 0.22 -18.82 6.23
CA HIS A 133 -0.81 -18.12 6.98
C HIS A 133 -0.60 -18.31 8.48
N ASP A 134 -1.22 -17.43 9.27
CA ASP A 134 -1.34 -17.57 10.71
C ASP A 134 -2.75 -18.12 11.03
N PRO A 135 -2.86 -19.39 11.50
CA PRO A 135 -4.14 -19.99 11.84
C PRO A 135 -4.94 -19.22 12.89
N ASP A 136 -4.30 -18.42 13.74
CA ASP A 136 -4.99 -17.65 14.79
C ASP A 136 -5.71 -16.43 14.21
N LEU A 137 -5.35 -15.99 12.99
CA LEU A 137 -5.99 -14.89 12.27
C LEU A 137 -7.07 -15.38 11.29
N ASP A 138 -7.06 -16.66 10.94
CA ASP A 138 -7.97 -17.24 9.96
C ASP A 138 -9.44 -17.08 10.38
N PHE A 139 -10.30 -16.78 9.40
CA PHE A 139 -11.74 -16.67 9.66
C PHE A 139 -12.61 -17.11 8.49
N MET A 140 -13.83 -17.52 8.83
CA MET A 140 -14.85 -17.88 7.86
C MET A 140 -15.72 -16.67 7.53
N ALA A 141 -16.01 -16.46 6.25
CA ALA A 141 -16.95 -15.46 5.78
C ALA A 141 -17.99 -16.08 4.83
N MET A 142 -19.23 -15.58 4.87
CA MET A 142 -20.27 -15.99 3.94
C MET A 142 -20.26 -15.05 2.73
N ILE A 143 -19.88 -15.59 1.56
CA ILE A 143 -19.81 -14.85 0.31
C ILE A 143 -20.77 -15.50 -0.67
N ASN A 144 -21.76 -14.75 -1.16
CA ASN A 144 -22.80 -15.24 -2.09
C ASN A 144 -23.50 -16.53 -1.61
N GLY A 145 -23.69 -16.69 -0.29
CA GLY A 145 -24.33 -17.87 0.31
C GLY A 145 -23.42 -19.07 0.54
N GLU A 146 -22.14 -19.00 0.18
CA GLU A 146 -21.13 -20.01 0.45
C GLU A 146 -20.20 -19.55 1.58
N TYR A 147 -19.90 -20.43 2.53
CA TYR A 147 -18.88 -20.16 3.54
C TYR A 147 -17.49 -20.40 2.95
N MET A 148 -16.61 -19.42 3.07
CA MET A 148 -15.23 -19.46 2.56
C MET A 148 -14.25 -19.12 3.67
N LEU A 149 -13.13 -19.84 3.71
CA LEU A 149 -12.01 -19.56 4.61
C LEU A 149 -11.11 -18.48 4.00
N PHE A 150 -10.77 -17.48 4.81
CA PHE A 150 -9.82 -16.43 4.44
C PHE A 150 -8.62 -16.47 5.40
N HIS A 151 -7.44 -16.25 4.81
CA HIS A 151 -6.14 -16.17 5.46
C HIS A 151 -5.66 -14.71 5.43
N PRO A 152 -5.78 -13.97 6.53
CA PRO A 152 -5.26 -12.61 6.63
C PRO A 152 -3.74 -12.62 6.67
N LYS A 153 -3.14 -11.63 6.01
CA LYS A 153 -1.72 -11.31 6.04
C LYS A 153 -1.59 -9.87 6.45
N LEU A 154 -1.06 -9.66 7.65
CA LEU A 154 -0.89 -8.32 8.21
C LEU A 154 0.47 -7.78 7.75
N GLY A 155 0.47 -6.62 7.11
CA GLY A 155 1.69 -5.84 6.95
C GLY A 155 2.12 -5.21 8.27
N ASP A 156 3.38 -4.77 8.32
CA ASP A 156 3.92 -4.08 9.49
C ASP A 156 3.04 -2.87 9.87
N LEU A 157 2.75 -2.73 11.16
CA LEU A 157 2.10 -1.55 11.69
C LEU A 157 3.11 -0.40 11.75
N LEU A 158 3.00 0.54 10.81
CA LEU A 158 3.86 1.72 10.78
C LEU A 158 3.36 2.73 11.80
N ILE A 159 4.19 3.02 12.80
CA ILE A 159 3.89 3.96 13.88
C ILE A 159 4.70 5.25 13.66
N GLN A 160 4.04 6.40 13.83
CA GLN A 160 4.62 7.72 13.63
C GLN A 160 4.35 8.62 14.84
N GLY A 161 5.30 9.50 15.15
CA GLY A 161 5.19 10.45 16.26
C GLY A 161 5.54 9.85 17.62
N GLU A 162 5.06 10.48 18.68
CA GLU A 162 5.44 10.13 20.05
C GLU A 162 4.40 9.22 20.71
N TRP A 163 4.82 8.02 21.10
CA TRP A 163 3.97 7.02 21.75
C TRP A 163 4.54 6.65 23.12
N SER A 164 3.70 6.68 24.14
CA SER A 164 4.03 6.22 25.49
C SER A 164 4.14 4.70 25.56
N GLU A 165 3.26 4.02 24.83
CA GLU A 165 3.25 2.58 24.62
C GLU A 165 3.02 2.32 23.14
N GLN A 166 3.80 1.41 22.56
CA GLN A 166 3.61 1.05 21.15
C GLN A 166 2.48 0.04 21.01
N PRO A 167 1.52 0.27 20.10
CA PRO A 167 0.46 -0.69 19.82
C PRO A 167 1.02 -1.99 19.22
N GLN A 168 0.32 -3.09 19.49
CA GLN A 168 0.60 -4.40 18.90
C GLN A 168 0.28 -4.41 17.40
N THR A 169 0.97 -5.26 16.64
CA THR A 169 0.82 -5.36 15.18
C THR A 169 -0.61 -5.70 14.76
N GLU A 170 -1.31 -6.53 15.52
CA GLU A 170 -2.66 -7.03 15.22
C GLU A 170 -3.76 -5.99 15.49
N LEU A 171 -3.42 -4.84 16.09
CA LEU A 171 -4.38 -3.86 16.61
C LEU A 171 -5.46 -3.47 15.59
N ILE A 172 -5.09 -3.08 14.37
CA ILE A 172 -6.07 -2.62 13.37
C ILE A 172 -6.94 -3.79 12.90
N PHE A 173 -6.36 -4.99 12.76
CA PHE A 173 -7.13 -6.18 12.44
C PHE A 173 -8.14 -6.48 13.55
N ASP A 174 -7.71 -6.48 14.81
CA ASP A 174 -8.59 -6.74 15.96
C ASP A 174 -9.74 -5.73 16.09
N LEU A 175 -9.50 -4.45 15.79
CA LEU A 175 -10.54 -3.42 15.78
C LEU A 175 -11.62 -3.67 14.71
N LEU A 176 -11.25 -4.32 13.60
CA LEU A 176 -12.06 -4.40 12.39
C LEU A 176 -12.54 -5.82 12.04
N LYS A 177 -11.98 -6.87 12.64
CA LYS A 177 -12.19 -8.29 12.27
C LYS A 177 -13.65 -8.71 12.21
N ASP A 178 -14.48 -8.26 13.14
CA ASP A 178 -15.90 -8.61 13.16
C ASP A 178 -16.70 -7.96 12.02
N LYS A 179 -16.17 -6.89 11.43
CA LYS A 179 -16.82 -6.08 10.39
C LYS A 179 -16.32 -6.44 8.99
N ILE A 180 -15.08 -6.94 8.88
CA ILE A 180 -14.42 -7.35 7.63
C ILE A 180 -15.26 -8.34 6.80
N PRO A 181 -15.87 -9.40 7.37
CA PRO A 181 -16.62 -10.39 6.57
C PRO A 181 -17.72 -9.77 5.69
N SER A 182 -18.35 -8.70 6.15
CA SER A 182 -19.42 -8.00 5.40
C SER A 182 -18.91 -7.24 4.17
N ARG A 183 -17.59 -7.03 4.06
CA ARG A 183 -16.95 -6.22 3.02
C ARG A 183 -16.14 -7.03 2.02
N LEU A 184 -15.83 -8.28 2.35
CA LEU A 184 -15.13 -9.19 1.45
C LEU A 184 -15.92 -9.40 0.15
N SER A 185 -15.18 -9.43 -0.96
CA SER A 185 -15.68 -9.86 -2.25
C SER A 185 -15.29 -11.31 -2.53
N ASN A 186 -15.88 -11.90 -3.57
CA ASN A 186 -15.53 -13.25 -4.02
C ASN A 186 -14.15 -13.34 -4.73
N ASN A 187 -13.38 -12.25 -4.73
CA ASN A 187 -12.04 -12.23 -5.30
C ASN A 187 -11.09 -13.09 -4.47
N LYS A 188 -10.08 -13.66 -5.14
CA LYS A 188 -9.04 -14.46 -4.48
C LYS A 188 -8.28 -13.65 -3.43
N ILE A 189 -8.03 -12.39 -3.74
CA ILE A 189 -7.32 -11.43 -2.90
C ILE A 189 -8.24 -10.24 -2.66
N ASN A 190 -8.40 -9.87 -1.41
CA ASN A 190 -8.98 -8.60 -0.97
C ASN A 190 -7.93 -7.87 -0.13
N TRP A 191 -8.03 -6.56 0.02
CA TRP A 191 -7.11 -5.78 0.85
C TRP A 191 -7.80 -4.64 1.57
N LEU A 192 -7.21 -4.26 2.69
CA LEU A 192 -7.62 -3.17 3.55
C LEU A 192 -6.40 -2.26 3.79
N LYS A 193 -6.60 -0.97 3.54
CA LYS A 193 -5.64 0.09 3.82
C LYS A 193 -6.18 0.95 4.92
N VAL A 194 -5.40 1.13 5.98
CA VAL A 194 -5.77 1.97 7.11
C VAL A 194 -4.67 2.98 7.36
N TYR A 195 -5.05 4.24 7.46
CA TYR A 195 -4.24 5.31 8.02
C TYR A 195 -5.07 6.10 9.02
N ILE A 196 -4.49 6.46 10.15
CA ILE A 196 -5.15 7.31 11.13
C ILE A 196 -4.10 8.10 11.89
N SER A 197 -4.32 9.39 12.06
CA SER A 197 -3.44 10.28 12.79
C SER A 197 -4.21 11.26 13.66
N LYS A 198 -3.55 11.76 14.70
CA LYS A 198 -4.06 12.76 15.62
C LYS A 198 -2.99 13.80 15.92
N ARG A 199 -3.39 15.07 15.92
CA ARG A 199 -2.55 16.23 16.27
C ARG A 199 -2.85 16.71 17.69
N ALA A 200 -1.95 17.49 18.28
CA ALA A 200 -2.11 18.02 19.65
C ALA A 200 -3.34 18.92 19.85
N ASP A 201 -3.83 19.58 18.79
CA ASP A 201 -5.08 20.35 18.80
C ASP A 201 -6.34 19.47 18.81
N GLY A 202 -6.17 18.14 18.76
CA GLY A 202 -7.25 17.16 18.76
C GLY A 202 -7.81 16.85 17.37
N GLU A 203 -7.30 17.47 16.31
CA GLU A 203 -7.67 17.13 14.94
C GLU A 203 -7.25 15.68 14.63
N ILE A 204 -8.18 14.92 14.04
CA ILE A 204 -7.96 13.54 13.62
C ILE A 204 -8.18 13.47 12.11
N ILE A 205 -7.21 12.91 11.40
CA ILE A 205 -7.26 12.66 9.96
C ILE A 205 -7.04 11.17 9.75
N GLY A 206 -7.91 10.52 9.00
CA GLY A 206 -7.82 9.09 8.73
C GLY A 206 -8.39 8.71 7.38
N GLU A 207 -8.06 7.51 6.97
CA GLU A 207 -8.54 6.87 5.76
C GLU A 207 -8.68 5.36 6.04
N CYS A 208 -9.78 4.79 5.60
CA CYS A 208 -10.00 3.34 5.63
C CYS A 208 -10.54 2.92 4.26
N LEU A 209 -9.72 2.24 3.47
CA LEU A 209 -10.10 1.78 2.13
C LEU A 209 -10.12 0.26 2.08
N PHE A 210 -11.22 -0.32 1.59
CA PHE A 210 -11.32 -1.74 1.31
C PHE A 210 -11.36 -1.94 -0.22
N ASN A 211 -10.42 -2.70 -0.77
CA ASN A 211 -10.24 -2.87 -2.21
C ASN A 211 -10.18 -1.52 -2.97
N ASN A 212 -9.42 -0.55 -2.45
CA ASN A 212 -9.33 0.85 -2.92
C ASN A 212 -10.64 1.68 -2.83
N VAL A 213 -11.70 1.16 -2.21
CA VAL A 213 -12.97 1.89 -2.03
C VAL A 213 -13.09 2.35 -0.57
N PRO A 214 -13.44 3.63 -0.31
CA PRO A 214 -13.72 4.11 1.04
C PRO A 214 -14.67 3.21 1.81
N TRP A 215 -14.33 2.93 3.06
CA TRP A 215 -15.09 2.08 3.96
C TRP A 215 -15.44 2.84 5.23
N GLU A 216 -16.54 3.58 5.17
CA GLU A 216 -17.02 4.48 6.23
C GLU A 216 -17.14 3.80 7.60
N LEU A 217 -17.59 2.54 7.63
CA LEU A 217 -17.71 1.80 8.88
C LEU A 217 -16.34 1.52 9.49
N GLY A 218 -15.37 1.07 8.70
CA GLY A 218 -14.00 0.85 9.18
C GLY A 218 -13.34 2.16 9.62
N GLU A 219 -13.55 3.23 8.86
CA GLU A 219 -13.07 4.58 9.18
C GLU A 219 -13.63 5.06 10.53
N LYS A 220 -14.92 4.90 10.77
CA LYS A 220 -15.55 5.28 12.04
C LYS A 220 -14.91 4.57 13.24
N GLU A 221 -14.58 3.29 13.12
CA GLU A 221 -13.97 2.52 14.21
C GLU A 221 -12.56 3.01 14.54
N ILE A 222 -11.72 3.19 13.53
CA ILE A 222 -10.35 3.71 13.73
C ILE A 222 -10.36 5.15 14.24
N PHE A 223 -11.34 5.98 13.82
CA PHE A 223 -11.53 7.32 14.36
C PHE A 223 -11.92 7.32 15.83
N ASN A 224 -12.84 6.44 16.22
CA ASN A 224 -13.23 6.30 17.63
C ASN A 224 -12.07 5.82 18.50
N TYR A 225 -11.24 4.92 17.97
CA TYR A 225 -10.00 4.51 18.61
C TYR A 225 -9.01 5.67 18.75
N ALA A 226 -8.81 6.49 17.71
CA ALA A 226 -7.91 7.65 17.78
C ALA A 226 -8.39 8.74 18.76
N LYS A 227 -9.71 8.90 18.95
CA LYS A 227 -10.25 9.84 19.95
C LYS A 227 -9.76 9.52 21.35
N SER A 228 -9.58 8.25 21.71
CA SER A 228 -9.11 7.85 23.03
C SER A 228 -7.60 7.97 23.23
N TRP A 229 -6.83 8.35 22.20
CA TRP A 229 -5.39 8.53 22.37
C TRP A 229 -5.08 9.73 23.25
N GLU A 230 -4.25 9.50 24.26
CA GLU A 230 -3.51 10.56 24.94
C GLU A 230 -2.46 11.15 23.98
N MET A 231 -2.28 12.47 24.02
CA MET A 231 -1.35 13.19 23.14
C MET A 231 -0.18 13.76 23.96
N PRO A 232 0.86 12.96 24.27
CA PRO A 232 2.03 13.45 24.99
C PRO A 232 2.89 14.41 24.15
N GLY A 233 2.79 14.34 22.82
CA GLY A 233 3.48 15.21 21.88
C GLY A 233 2.55 15.76 20.79
N GLU A 234 3.14 16.39 19.77
CA GLU A 234 2.41 17.15 18.75
C GLU A 234 1.65 16.29 17.74
N PHE A 235 2.07 15.03 17.55
CA PHE A 235 1.55 14.15 16.51
C PHE A 235 1.64 12.66 16.89
N LYS A 236 0.62 11.91 16.51
CA LYS A 236 0.58 10.45 16.48
C LYS A 236 -0.01 9.99 15.15
N GLY A 237 0.57 8.97 14.55
CA GLY A 237 0.04 8.37 13.32
C GLY A 237 0.24 6.86 13.33
N MET A 238 -0.68 6.15 12.70
CA MET A 238 -0.57 4.73 12.41
C MET A 238 -1.00 4.43 10.98
N LYS A 239 -0.32 3.48 10.36
CA LYS A 239 -0.70 2.93 9.05
C LYS A 239 -0.54 1.42 9.04
N GLN A 240 -1.50 0.70 8.48
CA GLN A 240 -1.36 -0.72 8.21
C GLN A 240 -2.04 -1.10 6.89
N PHE A 241 -1.38 -1.99 6.16
CA PHE A 241 -1.92 -2.69 5.00
C PHE A 241 -2.22 -4.13 5.39
N ILE A 242 -3.42 -4.62 5.09
CA ILE A 242 -3.84 -5.99 5.40
C ILE A 242 -4.38 -6.62 4.12
N LEU A 243 -3.97 -7.85 3.84
CA LEU A 243 -4.42 -8.61 2.69
C LEU A 243 -5.19 -9.85 3.16
N PHE A 244 -6.34 -10.14 2.55
CA PHE A 244 -7.14 -11.32 2.82
C PHE A 244 -7.13 -12.23 1.61
N ARG A 245 -6.43 -13.36 1.72
CA ARG A 245 -6.37 -14.39 0.68
C ARG A 245 -7.44 -15.43 0.95
N ARG A 246 -8.33 -15.69 0.00
CA ARG A 246 -9.26 -16.84 0.10
C ARG A 246 -8.46 -18.15 0.01
N CYS A 247 -8.74 -19.12 0.87
CA CYS A 247 -8.11 -20.45 0.84
C CYS A 247 -8.31 -21.14 -0.52
N ASP A 248 -7.26 -21.81 -1.04
CA ASP A 248 -7.28 -22.54 -2.33
C ASP A 248 -8.34 -23.65 -2.35
N ALA A 249 -8.67 -24.24 -1.19
CA ALA A 249 -9.69 -25.29 -1.08
C ALA A 249 -11.09 -24.83 -1.52
N TYR A 250 -11.31 -23.52 -1.64
CA TYR A 250 -12.58 -22.90 -2.04
C TYR A 250 -12.51 -22.29 -3.44
N ASP A 251 -11.40 -22.44 -4.15
CA ASP A 251 -11.37 -22.09 -5.57
C ASP A 251 -12.22 -23.10 -6.32
N LYS A 252 -13.24 -22.59 -7.03
CA LYS A 252 -14.05 -23.44 -7.89
C LYS A 252 -13.10 -24.09 -8.89
N VAL A 253 -12.91 -25.41 -8.76
CA VAL A 253 -12.26 -26.22 -9.79
C VAL A 253 -13.08 -25.98 -11.03
N ASN A 254 -12.57 -25.15 -11.95
CA ASN A 254 -13.08 -25.10 -13.30
C ASN A 254 -12.79 -26.49 -13.87
N ASN A 255 -13.75 -27.40 -13.72
CA ASN A 255 -13.84 -28.63 -14.49
C ASN A 255 -14.06 -28.22 -15.95
N ILE A 256 -13.00 -27.76 -16.61
CA ILE A 256 -12.92 -27.79 -18.06
C ILE A 256 -12.64 -29.25 -18.38
N SER A 257 -13.74 -30.00 -18.47
CA SER A 257 -13.77 -31.22 -19.24
C SER A 257 -13.72 -30.78 -20.71
N SER A 258 -12.55 -30.95 -21.32
CA SER A 258 -12.36 -31.00 -22.77
C SER A 258 -11.63 -32.28 -23.12
#